data_AF-A0A1H2AIZ2-F1
#
_entry.id   AF-A0A1H2AIZ2-F1
#
_cell.length_a   1.000
_cell.length_b   1.000
_cell.length_c   1.000
_cell.angle_alpha   90.00
_cell.angle_beta   90.00
_cell.angle_gamma   90.00
#
_symmetry.space_group_name_H-M   'P 1'
#
loop_
_entity.id
_entity.type
_entity.pdbx_description
1 polymer ?
#
loop_
_entity_poly.entity_id
_entity_poly.type
_entity_poly.pdbx_seq_one_letter_code
_entity_poly.pdbx_strand_id
1 'polypeptide(L)'
;MADRDLLQRAATCYRRAGRLDDAARCYRGAALHREAAAVWESLGALAEAAVDLARAGRPEQAAWLLVHRLGAPGPARELMESHRPEPESDDGHRRGLLRSLVLARCDVADDTGAASPATLAVLDTMLAELERPVPAALEHDVEEWAVALAETVHRPDLVALLFAAALRGGRHGAAQRWNSWSVRVLGVPLVLPAGSPAGGR
;
A
#
# COMPACT_ATOMS: atom_id res chain seq x y z
N MET A 1 -12.07 -4.82 -31.46
CA MET A 1 -12.93 -5.07 -30.27
C MET A 1 -13.11 -6.56 -29.97
N ALA A 2 -13.38 -7.43 -30.95
CA ALA A 2 -13.58 -8.87 -30.72
C ALA A 2 -12.39 -9.61 -30.05
N ASP A 3 -11.16 -9.18 -30.34
CA ASP A 3 -9.94 -9.82 -29.82
C ASP A 3 -9.76 -9.61 -28.29
N ARG A 4 -10.12 -8.43 -27.78
CA ARG A 4 -10.05 -8.12 -26.35
C ARG A 4 -11.00 -8.98 -25.52
N ASP A 5 -12.25 -9.11 -25.96
CA ASP A 5 -13.25 -9.95 -25.27
C ASP A 5 -12.85 -11.42 -25.29
N LEU A 6 -12.32 -11.90 -26.42
CA LEU A 6 -11.81 -13.26 -26.54
C LEU A 6 -10.66 -13.52 -25.56
N LEU A 7 -9.69 -12.59 -25.47
CA LEU A 7 -8.58 -12.67 -24.52
C LEU A 7 -9.05 -12.65 -23.07
N GLN A 8 -10.03 -11.83 -22.71
CA GLN A 8 -10.59 -11.79 -21.37
C GLN A 8 -11.30 -13.11 -21.00
N ARG A 9 -12.06 -13.68 -21.94
CA ARG A 9 -12.73 -14.99 -21.75
C ARG A 9 -11.70 -16.10 -21.63
N ALA A 10 -10.67 -16.11 -22.48
CA ALA A 10 -9.56 -17.05 -22.40
C ALA A 10 -8.84 -16.95 -21.05
N ALA A 11 -8.54 -15.74 -20.57
CA ALA A 11 -7.94 -15.52 -19.25
C ALA A 11 -8.78 -16.14 -18.12
N THR A 12 -10.10 -15.98 -18.18
CA THR A 12 -11.03 -16.56 -17.20
C THR A 12 -11.01 -18.09 -17.24
N CYS A 13 -10.97 -18.69 -18.43
CA CYS A 13 -10.83 -20.14 -18.60
C CYS A 13 -9.51 -20.66 -18.04
N TYR A 14 -8.39 -20.01 -18.37
CA TYR A 14 -7.07 -20.39 -17.86
C TYR A 14 -6.98 -20.27 -16.33
N ARG A 15 -7.54 -19.21 -15.76
CA ARG A 15 -7.59 -19.03 -14.30
C ARG A 15 -8.38 -20.14 -13.61
N ARG A 16 -9.54 -20.54 -14.16
CA ARG A 16 -10.33 -21.67 -13.63
C ARG A 16 -9.61 -23.01 -13.76
N ALA A 17 -8.76 -23.16 -14.78
CA ALA A 17 -7.94 -24.35 -15.00
C ALA A 17 -6.62 -24.34 -14.20
N GLY A 18 -6.37 -23.32 -13.37
CA GLY A 18 -5.12 -23.18 -12.60
C GLY A 18 -3.90 -22.75 -13.40
N ARG A 19 -4.06 -22.41 -14.69
CA ARG A 19 -2.98 -21.90 -15.56
C ARG A 19 -2.85 -20.40 -15.42
N LEU A 20 -2.33 -19.96 -14.29
CA LEU A 20 -2.33 -18.55 -13.90
C LEU A 20 -1.40 -17.69 -14.77
N ASP A 21 -0.28 -18.23 -15.25
CA ASP A 21 0.67 -17.52 -16.11
C ASP A 21 0.05 -17.15 -17.47
N ASP A 22 -0.66 -18.09 -18.08
CA ASP A 22 -1.40 -17.84 -19.32
C ASP A 22 -2.57 -16.89 -19.09
N ALA A 23 -3.27 -17.02 -17.96
CA ALA A 23 -4.34 -16.10 -17.59
C ALA A 23 -3.83 -14.65 -17.50
N ALA A 24 -2.70 -14.44 -16.83
CA ALA A 24 -2.10 -13.11 -16.69
C ALA A 24 -1.64 -12.53 -18.04
N ARG A 25 -1.04 -13.35 -18.91
CA ARG A 25 -0.69 -12.93 -20.29
C ARG A 25 -1.92 -12.53 -21.09
N CYS A 26 -3.01 -13.29 -21.01
CA CYS A 26 -4.27 -12.95 -21.66
C CYS A 26 -4.89 -11.66 -21.11
N TYR A 27 -4.90 -11.46 -19.78
CA TYR A 27 -5.35 -10.20 -19.19
C TYR A 27 -4.51 -9.01 -19.66
N ARG A 28 -3.17 -9.15 -19.69
CA ARG A 28 -2.27 -8.12 -20.21
C ARG A 28 -2.52 -7.81 -21.68
N GLY A 29 -2.70 -8.83 -22.52
CA GLY A 29 -3.05 -8.68 -23.94
C GLY A 29 -4.40 -7.99 -24.16
N ALA A 30 -5.35 -8.19 -23.23
CA ALA A 30 -6.64 -7.49 -23.21
C ALA A 30 -6.59 -6.07 -22.61
N ALA A 31 -5.40 -5.54 -22.29
CA ALA A 31 -5.20 -4.28 -21.56
C ALA A 31 -5.92 -4.22 -20.20
N LEU A 32 -6.16 -5.38 -19.59
CA LEU A 32 -6.73 -5.54 -18.24
C LEU A 32 -5.57 -5.67 -17.24
N HIS A 33 -4.82 -4.58 -17.09
CA HIS A 33 -3.56 -4.57 -16.36
C HIS A 33 -3.73 -4.81 -14.85
N ARG A 34 -4.84 -4.37 -14.24
CA ARG A 34 -5.08 -4.61 -12.80
C ARG A 34 -5.28 -6.10 -12.51
N GLU A 35 -6.04 -6.76 -13.37
CA GLU A 35 -6.29 -8.20 -13.29
C GLU A 35 -5.02 -9.00 -13.56
N ALA A 36 -4.22 -8.59 -14.55
CA ALA A 36 -2.92 -9.20 -14.82
C ALA A 36 -1.98 -9.07 -13.61
N ALA A 37 -1.88 -7.88 -13.01
CA ALA A 37 -1.06 -7.65 -11.82
C ALA A 37 -1.47 -8.54 -10.65
N ALA A 38 -2.77 -8.63 -10.34
CA ALA A 38 -3.25 -9.48 -9.25
C ALA A 38 -2.90 -10.96 -9.46
N VAL A 39 -2.95 -11.45 -10.71
CA VAL A 39 -2.53 -12.83 -11.02
C VAL A 39 -1.02 -13.00 -10.88
N TRP A 40 -0.21 -12.03 -11.34
CA TRP A 40 1.24 -12.07 -11.15
C TRP A 40 1.66 -12.04 -9.67
N GLU A 41 1.00 -11.23 -8.85
CA GLU A 41 1.22 -11.22 -7.40
C GLU A 41 0.93 -12.59 -6.77
N SER A 42 -0.17 -13.24 -7.17
CA SER A 42 -0.51 -14.59 -6.68
C SER A 42 0.51 -15.67 -7.08
N LEU A 43 1.24 -15.43 -8.17
CA LEU A 43 2.33 -16.28 -8.65
C LEU A 43 3.69 -15.94 -8.02
N GLY A 44 3.79 -14.85 -7.23
CA GLY A 44 5.05 -14.32 -6.73
C GLY A 44 5.90 -13.61 -7.79
N ALA A 45 5.37 -13.39 -8.99
CA ALA A 45 6.04 -12.68 -10.10
C ALA A 45 5.92 -11.16 -9.90
N LEU A 46 6.57 -10.66 -8.85
CA LEU A 46 6.34 -9.29 -8.36
C LEU A 46 6.85 -8.21 -9.34
N ALA A 47 7.87 -8.49 -10.14
CA ALA A 47 8.37 -7.53 -11.12
C ALA A 47 7.34 -7.32 -12.24
N GLU A 48 6.72 -8.40 -12.71
CA GLU A 48 5.66 -8.39 -13.71
C GLU A 48 4.39 -7.71 -13.17
N ALA A 49 4.06 -7.95 -11.91
CA ALA A 49 2.97 -7.26 -11.23
C ALA A 49 3.20 -5.75 -11.16
N ALA A 50 4.40 -5.30 -10.77
CA ALA A 50 4.74 -3.88 -10.73
C ALA A 50 4.60 -3.21 -12.11
N VAL A 51 5.06 -3.88 -13.17
CA VAL A 51 4.93 -3.36 -14.54
C VAL A 51 3.45 -3.20 -14.94
N ASP A 52 2.61 -4.19 -14.65
CA ASP A 52 1.18 -4.09 -14.96
C ASP A 52 0.46 -3.06 -14.07
N LEU A 53 0.81 -2.92 -12.79
CA LEU A 53 0.29 -1.85 -11.93
C LEU A 53 0.64 -0.45 -12.45
N ALA A 54 1.88 -0.24 -12.90
CA ALA A 54 2.29 1.03 -13.51
C ALA A 54 1.45 1.33 -14.77
N ARG A 55 1.26 0.34 -15.65
CA ARG A 55 0.41 0.47 -16.85
C ARG A 55 -1.07 0.67 -16.53
N ALA A 56 -1.53 0.20 -15.38
CA ALA A 56 -2.88 0.43 -14.87
C ALA A 56 -3.09 1.84 -14.27
N GLY A 57 -2.09 2.72 -14.35
CA GLY A 57 -2.14 4.06 -13.76
C GLY A 57 -2.03 4.05 -12.23
N ARG A 58 -1.38 3.04 -11.64
CA ARG A 58 -1.17 2.90 -10.19
C ARG A 58 0.33 2.88 -9.83
N PRO A 59 1.07 3.94 -10.18
CA PRO A 59 2.52 3.95 -10.04
C PRO A 59 2.95 3.82 -8.57
N GLU A 60 2.20 4.38 -7.62
CA GLU A 60 2.55 4.32 -6.18
C GLU A 60 2.53 2.87 -5.68
N GLN A 61 1.54 2.07 -6.11
CA GLN A 61 1.47 0.65 -5.73
C GLN A 61 2.57 -0.18 -6.37
N ALA A 62 2.85 0.07 -7.65
CA ALA A 62 3.96 -0.56 -8.35
C ALA A 62 5.30 -0.25 -7.66
N ALA A 63 5.55 1.02 -7.32
CA ALA A 63 6.76 1.43 -6.64
C ALA A 63 6.87 0.86 -5.23
N TRP A 64 5.76 0.81 -4.48
CA TRP A 64 5.71 0.16 -3.18
C TRP A 64 6.07 -1.33 -3.29
N LEU A 65 5.52 -2.05 -4.27
CA LEU A 65 5.85 -3.45 -4.51
C LEU A 65 7.35 -3.65 -4.80
N LEU A 66 7.93 -2.79 -5.65
CA LEU A 66 9.36 -2.80 -5.99
C LEU A 66 10.25 -2.60 -4.77
N VAL A 67 10.00 -1.58 -3.94
CA VAL A 67 10.87 -1.30 -2.79
C VAL A 67 10.60 -2.24 -1.61
N HIS A 68 9.33 -2.46 -1.27
CA HIS A 68 8.96 -3.16 -0.04
C HIS A 68 9.13 -4.67 -0.16
N ARG A 69 8.78 -5.26 -1.31
CA ARG A 69 8.82 -6.71 -1.51
C ARG A 69 10.04 -7.20 -2.30
N LEU A 70 10.50 -6.40 -3.27
CA LEU A 70 11.66 -6.77 -4.10
C LEU A 70 12.98 -6.14 -3.65
N GLY A 71 12.95 -5.19 -2.70
CA GLY A 71 14.18 -4.51 -2.23
C GLY A 71 14.85 -3.70 -3.34
N ALA A 72 14.09 -3.17 -4.29
CA ALA A 72 14.58 -2.44 -5.45
C ALA A 72 14.25 -0.92 -5.36
N PRO A 73 14.96 -0.15 -4.51
CA PRO A 73 14.68 1.28 -4.29
C PRO A 73 14.96 2.15 -5.51
N GLY A 74 15.98 1.82 -6.31
CA GLY A 74 16.31 2.55 -7.56
C GLY A 74 15.15 2.58 -8.56
N PRO A 75 14.67 1.41 -9.03
CA PRO A 75 13.50 1.34 -9.92
C PRO A 75 12.23 1.98 -9.34
N ALA A 76 12.02 1.87 -8.03
CA ALA A 76 10.87 2.51 -7.37
C ALA A 76 10.96 4.05 -7.46
N ARG A 77 12.15 4.64 -7.22
CA ARG A 77 12.35 6.09 -7.36
C ARG A 77 12.19 6.58 -8.79
N GLU A 78 12.75 5.87 -9.77
CA GLU A 78 12.60 6.19 -11.19
C GLU A 78 11.13 6.21 -11.61
N LEU A 79 10.36 5.22 -11.15
CA LEU A 79 8.93 5.15 -11.43
C LEU A 79 8.18 6.33 -10.80
N MET A 80 8.53 6.72 -9.57
CA MET A 80 7.98 7.89 -8.91
C MET A 80 8.33 9.17 -9.66
N GLU A 81 9.58 9.38 -10.04
CA GLU A 81 10.00 10.58 -10.78
C GLU A 81 9.23 10.73 -12.09
N SER A 82 9.03 9.63 -12.81
CA SER A 82 8.29 9.59 -14.08
C SER A 82 6.79 9.89 -13.94
N HIS A 83 6.19 9.69 -12.76
CA HIS A 83 4.75 9.82 -12.53
C HIS A 83 4.45 10.75 -11.35
N ARG A 84 4.71 12.05 -11.53
CA ARG A 84 4.36 13.06 -10.53
C ARG A 84 2.83 13.26 -10.49
N PRO A 85 2.17 13.18 -9.32
CA PRO A 85 0.73 13.45 -9.23
C PRO A 85 0.45 14.93 -9.52
N GLU A 86 -0.66 15.20 -10.19
CA GLU A 86 -1.17 16.57 -10.36
C GLU A 86 -1.81 17.02 -9.03
N PRO A 87 -1.40 18.18 -8.49
CA PRO A 87 -1.75 18.59 -7.12
C PRO A 87 -3.21 19.02 -6.93
N GLU A 88 -3.97 19.22 -8.00
CA GLU A 88 -5.30 19.87 -7.98
C GLU A 88 -6.47 18.88 -7.90
N SER A 89 -6.21 17.57 -7.78
CA SER A 89 -7.27 16.55 -7.64
C SER A 89 -7.36 16.01 -6.21
N ASP A 90 -8.56 15.62 -5.77
CA ASP A 90 -8.76 14.93 -4.47
C ASP A 90 -7.93 13.63 -4.39
N ASP A 91 -7.78 12.93 -5.53
CA ASP A 91 -6.87 11.79 -5.65
C ASP A 91 -5.39 12.19 -5.54
N GLY A 92 -5.05 13.44 -5.89
CA GLY A 92 -3.71 14.00 -5.84
C GLY A 92 -3.15 14.07 -4.43
N HIS A 93 -3.95 14.45 -3.44
CA HIS A 93 -3.52 14.46 -2.02
C HIS A 93 -3.18 13.05 -1.55
N ARG A 94 -4.08 12.09 -1.74
CA ARG A 94 -3.85 10.69 -1.37
C ARG A 94 -2.61 10.12 -2.06
N ARG A 95 -2.46 10.35 -3.37
CA ARG A 95 -1.29 9.92 -4.14
C ARG A 95 0.00 10.58 -3.66
N GLY A 96 -0.07 11.83 -3.21
CA GLY A 96 1.02 12.53 -2.55
C GLY A 96 1.48 11.83 -1.26
N LEU A 97 0.55 11.42 -0.41
CA LEU A 97 0.85 10.67 0.83
C LEU A 97 1.51 9.32 0.52
N LEU A 98 0.92 8.55 -0.40
CA LEU A 98 1.46 7.25 -0.82
C LEU A 98 2.85 7.37 -1.44
N ARG A 99 3.08 8.41 -2.25
CA ARG A 99 4.39 8.72 -2.81
C ARG A 99 5.42 9.01 -1.71
N SER A 100 5.08 9.84 -0.72
CA SER A 100 5.98 10.15 0.39
C SER A 100 6.37 8.89 1.17
N LEU A 101 5.42 7.97 1.39
CA LEU A 101 5.68 6.67 2.01
C LEU A 101 6.61 5.79 1.18
N VAL A 102 6.41 5.72 -0.15
CA VAL A 102 7.29 4.98 -1.06
C VAL A 102 8.73 5.52 -1.00
N LEU A 103 8.89 6.85 -1.12
CA LEU A 103 10.22 7.46 -1.10
C LEU A 103 10.93 7.27 0.24
N ALA A 104 10.21 7.46 1.35
CA ALA A 104 10.76 7.18 2.68
C ALA A 104 11.16 5.71 2.84
N ARG A 105 10.39 4.77 2.26
CA ARG A 105 10.74 3.35 2.27
C ARG A 105 11.97 3.05 1.41
N CYS A 106 12.18 3.78 0.31
CA CYS A 106 13.41 3.71 -0.48
C CYS A 106 14.62 4.20 0.31
N ASP A 107 14.48 5.31 1.04
CA ASP A 107 15.56 5.86 1.86
C ASP A 107 15.97 4.88 2.97
N VAL A 108 14.98 4.29 3.66
CA VAL A 108 15.23 3.22 4.65
C VAL A 108 15.91 1.99 4.05
N ALA A 109 15.61 1.65 2.79
CA ALA A 109 16.24 0.53 2.10
C ALA A 109 17.73 0.78 1.82
N ASP A 110 18.10 2.02 1.50
CA ASP A 110 19.48 2.41 1.22
C ASP A 110 20.31 2.59 2.50
N ASP A 111 19.72 3.17 3.55
CA ASP A 111 20.41 3.54 4.81
C ASP A 111 20.49 2.40 5.83
N THR A 112 20.52 1.14 5.39
CA THR A 112 20.60 -0.07 6.24
C THR A 112 19.53 -0.19 7.34
N GLY A 113 18.37 0.49 7.19
CA GLY A 113 17.21 0.33 8.08
C GLY A 113 17.13 1.31 9.26
N ALA A 114 18.04 2.29 9.40
CA ALA A 114 17.93 3.29 10.44
C ALA A 114 16.84 4.33 10.14
N ALA A 115 16.11 4.77 11.17
CA ALA A 115 15.12 5.84 11.04
C ALA A 115 15.83 7.19 10.80
N SER A 116 15.80 7.71 9.58
CA SER A 116 16.26 9.08 9.31
C SER A 116 15.24 10.10 9.85
N PRO A 117 15.65 11.34 10.17
CA PRO A 117 14.73 12.40 10.53
C PRO A 117 13.66 12.67 9.46
N ALA A 118 14.01 12.48 8.19
CA ALA A 118 13.08 12.62 7.06
C ALA A 118 11.99 11.53 7.10
N THR A 119 12.36 10.28 7.36
CA THR A 119 11.41 9.17 7.52
C THR A 119 10.45 9.41 8.68
N LEU A 120 10.97 9.91 9.81
CA LEU A 120 10.12 10.25 10.97
C LEU A 120 9.14 11.38 10.65
N ALA A 121 9.57 12.42 9.93
CA ALA A 121 8.68 13.50 9.50
C ALA A 121 7.55 13.02 8.57
N VAL A 122 7.83 12.03 7.70
CA VAL A 122 6.79 11.39 6.88
C VAL A 122 5.79 10.63 7.77
N LEU A 123 6.25 9.87 8.76
CA LEU A 123 5.37 9.16 9.69
C LEU A 123 4.53 10.12 10.56
N ASP A 124 5.09 11.24 11.00
CA ASP A 124 4.35 12.29 11.71
C ASP A 124 3.25 12.91 10.83
N THR A 125 3.54 13.10 9.54
CA THR A 125 2.53 13.53 8.57
C THR A 125 1.41 12.49 8.46
N MET A 126 1.75 11.20 8.38
CA MET A 126 0.73 10.14 8.33
C MET A 126 -0.10 10.08 9.60
N LEU A 127 0.48 10.30 10.78
CA LEU A 127 -0.27 10.38 12.04
C LEU A 127 -1.33 11.48 11.98
N ALA A 128 -0.94 12.68 11.54
CA ALA A 128 -1.87 13.81 11.43
C ALA A 128 -2.99 13.55 10.41
N GLU A 129 -2.67 12.92 9.26
CA GLU A 129 -3.69 12.55 8.26
C GLU A 129 -4.60 11.43 8.78
N LEU A 130 -4.06 10.45 9.50
CA LEU A 130 -4.84 9.37 10.11
C LEU A 130 -5.74 9.87 11.24
N GLU A 131 -5.47 11.00 11.89
CA GLU A 131 -6.41 11.53 12.88
C GLU A 131 -7.61 12.24 12.26
N ARG A 132 -7.52 12.67 10.99
CA ARG A 132 -8.61 13.39 10.35
C ARG A 132 -9.79 12.45 10.09
N PRO A 133 -11.04 12.90 10.35
CA PRO A 133 -12.23 12.15 9.98
C PRO A 133 -12.42 12.23 8.46
N VAL A 134 -12.26 11.09 7.79
CA VAL A 134 -12.37 10.97 6.33
C VAL A 134 -13.37 9.86 5.98
N PRO A 135 -14.13 9.97 4.87
CA PRO A 135 -14.97 8.88 4.39
C PRO A 135 -14.16 7.59 4.12
N ALA A 136 -14.64 6.47 4.65
CA ALA A 136 -13.94 5.18 4.81
C ALA A 136 -13.35 4.52 3.54
N ALA A 137 -13.62 5.02 2.33
CA ALA A 137 -13.35 4.30 1.09
C ALA A 137 -11.90 4.41 0.56
N LEU A 138 -11.06 5.30 1.10
CA LEU A 138 -9.80 5.70 0.44
C LEU A 138 -8.50 5.32 1.18
N GLU A 139 -8.56 4.73 2.39
CA GLU A 139 -7.44 4.94 3.34
C GLU A 139 -6.70 3.70 3.83
N HIS A 140 -7.13 2.50 3.47
CA HIS A 140 -6.48 1.28 3.96
C HIS A 140 -5.00 1.22 3.56
N ASP A 141 -4.69 1.55 2.30
CA ASP A 141 -3.33 1.54 1.77
C ASP A 141 -2.39 2.49 2.55
N VAL A 142 -2.85 3.67 2.98
CA VAL A 142 -2.01 4.65 3.71
C VAL A 142 -1.66 4.13 5.10
N GLU A 143 -2.65 3.64 5.84
CA GLU A 143 -2.43 3.05 7.17
C GLU A 143 -1.50 1.84 7.07
N GLU A 144 -1.78 0.93 6.13
CA GLU A 144 -0.99 -0.29 5.93
C GLU A 144 0.48 0.05 5.63
N TRP A 145 0.73 0.98 4.71
CA TRP A 145 2.08 1.33 4.30
C TRP A 145 2.83 2.13 5.37
N ALA A 146 2.14 3.00 6.12
CA ALA A 146 2.74 3.71 7.24
C ALA A 146 3.15 2.73 8.35
N VAL A 147 2.30 1.76 8.69
CA VAL A 147 2.61 0.71 9.68
C VAL A 147 3.79 -0.13 9.20
N ALA A 148 3.77 -0.56 7.93
CA ALA A 148 4.88 -1.33 7.35
C ALA A 148 6.20 -0.54 7.37
N LEU A 149 6.18 0.77 7.09
CA LEU A 149 7.37 1.62 7.18
C LEU A 149 7.88 1.73 8.63
N ALA A 150 7.00 1.98 9.59
CA ALA A 150 7.34 2.04 11.01
C ALA A 150 7.92 0.70 11.54
N GLU A 151 7.41 -0.43 11.06
CA GLU A 151 7.98 -1.76 11.32
C GLU A 151 9.40 -1.89 10.78
N THR A 152 9.66 -1.44 9.54
CA THR A 152 10.99 -1.57 8.91
C THR A 152 12.08 -0.75 9.61
N VAL A 153 11.71 0.34 10.28
CA VAL A 153 12.65 1.14 11.10
C VAL A 153 12.67 0.72 12.57
N HIS A 154 12.06 -0.42 12.91
CA HIS A 154 12.02 -0.99 14.26
C HIS A 154 11.44 -0.05 15.34
N ARG A 155 10.37 0.70 15.01
CA ARG A 155 9.69 1.62 15.93
C ARG A 155 8.27 1.16 16.26
N PRO A 156 8.09 0.18 17.17
CA PRO A 156 6.77 -0.34 17.55
C PRO A 156 5.88 0.71 18.24
N ASP A 157 6.49 1.72 18.86
CA ASP A 157 5.80 2.87 19.44
C ASP A 157 5.08 3.69 18.36
N LEU A 158 5.72 3.91 17.21
CA LEU A 158 5.10 4.61 16.08
C LEU A 158 3.97 3.78 15.47
N VAL A 159 4.09 2.45 15.42
CA VAL A 159 2.99 1.58 14.98
C VAL A 159 1.77 1.74 15.89
N ALA A 160 1.98 1.75 17.21
CA ALA A 160 0.89 1.97 18.17
C ALA A 160 0.22 3.34 17.97
N LEU A 161 1.01 4.39 17.75
CA LEU A 161 0.51 5.73 17.47
C LEU A 161 -0.30 5.79 16.16
N LEU A 162 0.14 5.10 15.09
CA LEU A 162 -0.56 5.06 13.81
C LEU A 162 -1.93 4.40 13.93
N PHE A 163 -2.04 3.26 14.63
CA PHE A 163 -3.34 2.64 14.86
C PHE A 163 -4.22 3.46 15.81
N ALA A 164 -3.66 4.14 16.80
CA ALA A 164 -4.40 5.05 17.66
C ALA A 164 -4.95 6.25 16.89
N ALA A 165 -4.14 6.84 16.01
CA ALA A 165 -4.55 7.90 15.09
C ALA A 165 -5.68 7.42 14.18
N ALA A 166 -5.49 6.26 13.53
CA ALA A 166 -6.50 5.65 12.68
C ALA A 166 -7.84 5.41 13.39
N LEU A 167 -7.80 4.96 14.65
CA LEU A 167 -8.99 4.79 15.48
C LEU A 167 -9.67 6.13 15.79
N ARG A 168 -8.91 7.19 16.13
CA ARG A 168 -9.44 8.54 16.35
C ARG A 168 -10.08 9.13 15.09
N GLY A 169 -9.49 8.89 13.92
CA GLY A 169 -10.06 9.26 12.62
C GLY A 169 -11.24 8.40 12.17
N GLY A 170 -11.67 7.40 12.96
CA GLY A 170 -12.86 6.59 12.69
C GLY A 170 -12.65 5.43 11.70
N ARG A 171 -11.41 4.98 11.46
CA ARG A 171 -11.14 3.87 10.53
C ARG A 171 -11.63 2.54 11.08
N HIS A 172 -12.54 1.92 10.33
CA HIS A 172 -13.09 0.62 10.69
C HIS A 172 -12.01 -0.48 10.73
N GLY A 173 -12.05 -1.30 11.77
CA GLY A 173 -11.14 -2.43 11.96
C GLY A 173 -9.73 -2.08 12.45
N ALA A 174 -9.41 -0.80 12.69
CA ALA A 174 -8.08 -0.39 13.18
C ALA A 174 -7.71 -1.11 14.50
N ALA A 175 -8.66 -1.24 15.43
CA ALA A 175 -8.44 -1.96 16.69
C ALA A 175 -8.17 -3.46 16.49
N GLN A 176 -8.84 -4.10 15.52
CA GLN A 176 -8.63 -5.52 15.18
C GLN A 176 -7.26 -5.73 14.51
N ARG A 177 -6.88 -4.82 13.61
CA ARG A 177 -5.56 -4.83 12.95
C ARG A 177 -4.42 -4.60 13.95
N TRP A 178 -4.58 -3.65 14.87
CA TRP A 178 -3.66 -3.47 16.00
C TRP A 178 -3.51 -4.74 16.83
N ASN A 179 -4.62 -5.38 17.21
CA ASN A 179 -4.57 -6.60 18.00
C ASN A 179 -3.81 -7.71 17.26
N SER A 180 -4.15 -7.92 15.98
CA SER A 180 -3.49 -8.89 15.10
C SER A 180 -1.99 -8.61 14.96
N TRP A 181 -1.64 -7.32 14.81
CA TRP A 181 -0.25 -6.87 14.76
C TRP A 181 0.49 -7.16 16.06
N SER A 182 -0.09 -6.81 17.22
CA SER A 182 0.54 -6.98 18.53
C SER A 182 0.79 -8.45 18.87
N VAL A 183 -0.13 -9.35 18.51
CA VAL A 183 0.08 -10.80 18.65
C VAL A 183 1.24 -11.26 17.79
N ARG A 184 1.29 -10.84 16.51
CA ARG A 184 2.34 -11.24 15.57
C ARG A 184 3.73 -10.74 15.97
N VAL A 185 3.84 -9.48 16.39
CA VAL A 185 5.12 -8.79 16.59
C VAL A 185 5.58 -8.80 18.04
N LEU A 186 4.66 -8.66 19.00
CA LEU A 186 4.97 -8.61 20.43
C LEU A 186 4.63 -9.91 21.17
N GLY A 187 3.99 -10.88 20.50
CA GLY A 187 3.60 -12.16 21.08
C GLY A 187 2.42 -12.10 22.05
N VAL A 188 1.82 -10.92 22.24
CA VAL A 188 0.71 -10.72 23.18
C VAL A 188 -0.39 -9.85 22.55
N PRO A 189 -1.67 -10.16 22.81
CA PRO A 189 -2.76 -9.32 22.37
C PRO A 189 -2.77 -8.04 23.20
N LEU A 190 -2.57 -6.90 22.55
CA LEU A 190 -2.79 -5.59 23.14
C LEU A 190 -4.15 -5.05 22.68
N VAL A 191 -4.79 -4.30 23.56
CA VAL A 191 -6.07 -3.64 23.30
C VAL A 191 -5.81 -2.14 23.29
N LEU A 192 -6.18 -1.46 22.20
CA LEU A 192 -6.21 0.00 22.22
C LEU A 192 -7.35 0.42 23.15
N PRO A 193 -7.11 1.34 24.11
CA PRO A 193 -8.19 1.91 24.89
C PRO A 193 -9.22 2.46 23.91
N ALA A 194 -10.48 2.03 24.02
CA ALA A 194 -11.55 2.69 23.29
C ALA A 194 -11.53 4.15 23.72
N GLY A 195 -11.23 5.07 22.80
CA GLY A 195 -11.31 6.49 23.09
C GLY A 195 -12.70 6.78 23.64
N SER A 196 -12.78 7.36 24.85
CA SER A 196 -14.05 7.76 25.41
C SER A 196 -14.83 8.58 24.38
N PRO A 197 -16.13 8.31 24.15
CA PRO A 197 -16.96 9.20 23.36
C PRO A 197 -17.07 10.53 24.12
N ALA A 198 -16.21 11.47 23.78
CA ALA A 198 -16.28 12.82 24.31
C ALA A 198 -17.47 13.53 23.63
N GLY A 199 -18.53 13.76 24.41
CA GLY A 199 -19.45 14.90 24.17
C GLY A 199 -20.85 14.56 23.66
N GLY A 200 -21.65 13.86 24.48
CA GLY A 200 -23.06 14.22 24.55
C GLY A 200 -23.20 15.56 25.27
N ARG A 201 -23.54 16.61 24.53
CA ARG A 201 -24.20 17.82 25.03
C ARG A 201 -25.30 18.20 24.05
#